data_AF-A0A4D7E6T4-F1
#
_entry.id   AF-A0A4D7E6T4-F1
#
_cell.length_a   1.000
_cell.length_b   1.000
_cell.length_c   1.000
_cell.angle_alpha   90.00
_cell.angle_beta   90.00
_cell.angle_gamma   90.00
#
_symmetry.space_group_name_H-M   'P 1'
#
loop_
_entity.id
_entity.type
_entity.pdbx_description
1 polymer ?
#
loop_
_entity_poly.entity_id
_entity_poly.type
_entity_poly.pdbx_seq_one_letter_code
_entity_poly.pdbx_strand_id
1 'polypeptide(L)'
;MIDLLRQATHRLGPIQRFAVASALAILLSGCQSMDTGGLATSAAPTEVSGPAAGAIAGDMVSRLAEQIGQGKATVALKQDGSPFGNALEAALKGWGYAVVTDQTTDNKAAVIALAYALMPYDGQVLARLSTNSVELGRAYTVTTSSAIPASALSLMRRG
;
A
#
# COMPACT_ATOMS: atom_id res chain seq x y z
N MET A 1 -48.50 -20.92 32.88
CA MET A 1 -47.08 -21.12 32.49
C MET A 1 -46.70 -20.16 31.35
N ILE A 2 -46.95 -18.85 31.51
CA ILE A 2 -46.59 -17.81 30.52
C ILE A 2 -46.01 -16.57 31.24
N ASP A 3 -46.32 -16.35 32.51
CA ASP A 3 -45.83 -15.19 33.28
C ASP A 3 -44.37 -15.28 33.79
N LEU A 4 -43.70 -16.41 33.64
CA LEU A 4 -42.27 -16.56 34.02
C LEU A 4 -41.29 -16.09 32.93
N LEU A 5 -41.77 -15.83 31.70
CA LEU A 5 -40.95 -15.30 30.60
C LEU A 5 -40.95 -13.76 30.55
N ARG A 6 -41.88 -13.08 31.23
CA ARG A 6 -42.03 -11.62 31.17
C ARG A 6 -41.22 -10.86 32.23
N GLN A 7 -40.72 -11.54 33.27
CA GLN A 7 -39.91 -10.90 34.32
C GLN A 7 -38.41 -10.87 34.02
N ALA A 8 -37.90 -11.73 33.13
CA ALA A 8 -36.50 -11.72 32.74
C ALA A 8 -36.11 -10.51 31.89
N THR A 9 -37.06 -9.88 31.21
CA THR A 9 -36.81 -8.78 30.24
C THR A 9 -36.61 -7.41 30.89
N HIS A 10 -36.93 -7.22 32.17
CA HIS A 10 -36.87 -5.89 32.81
C HIS A 10 -35.55 -5.59 33.55
N ARG A 11 -34.69 -6.60 33.78
CA ARG A 11 -33.31 -6.42 34.29
C ARG A 11 -32.27 -6.31 33.18
N LEU A 12 -32.71 -6.36 31.92
CA LEU A 12 -31.86 -6.23 30.75
C LEU A 12 -31.67 -4.78 30.29
N GLY A 13 -32.33 -3.78 30.90
CA GLY A 13 -32.26 -2.38 30.45
C GLY A 13 -30.85 -1.83 30.22
N PRO A 14 -29.94 -1.84 31.23
CA PRO A 14 -28.59 -1.35 31.05
C PRO A 14 -27.72 -2.33 30.26
N ILE A 15 -27.79 -3.64 30.54
CA ILE A 15 -26.93 -4.67 29.92
C ILE A 15 -27.22 -4.80 28.42
N GLN A 16 -28.48 -4.74 28.01
CA GLN A 16 -28.89 -4.78 26.60
C GLN A 16 -28.52 -3.49 25.89
N ARG A 17 -28.59 -2.33 26.55
CA ARG A 17 -28.09 -1.07 25.98
C ARG A 17 -26.58 -1.10 25.78
N PHE A 18 -25.83 -1.65 26.74
CA PHE A 18 -24.40 -1.89 26.58
C PHE A 18 -24.12 -2.87 25.44
N ALA A 19 -24.85 -3.98 25.34
CA ALA A 19 -24.69 -4.95 24.26
C ALA A 19 -24.96 -4.34 22.88
N VAL A 20 -26.00 -3.52 22.74
CA VAL A 20 -26.33 -2.82 21.49
C VAL A 20 -25.29 -1.75 21.17
N ALA A 21 -24.82 -0.99 22.16
CA ALA A 21 -23.77 0.00 21.97
C ALA A 21 -22.45 -0.65 21.54
N SER A 22 -22.07 -1.77 22.15
CA SER A 22 -20.90 -2.55 21.78
C SER A 22 -21.03 -3.14 20.38
N ALA A 23 -22.20 -3.69 20.02
CA ALA A 23 -22.46 -4.21 18.68
C ALA A 23 -22.35 -3.10 17.62
N LEU A 24 -22.90 -1.91 17.91
CA LEU A 24 -22.79 -0.75 17.02
C LEU A 24 -21.34 -0.26 16.89
N ALA A 25 -20.57 -0.25 17.99
CA ALA A 25 -19.15 0.10 17.97
C ALA A 25 -18.29 -0.88 17.16
N ILE A 26 -18.62 -2.18 17.18
CA ILE A 26 -17.96 -3.20 16.34
C ILE A 26 -18.30 -2.97 14.86
N LEU A 27 -19.56 -2.65 14.55
CA LEU A 27 -19.99 -2.32 13.19
C LEU A 27 -19.38 -1.02 12.66
N LEU A 28 -19.04 -0.09 13.56
CA LEU A 28 -18.31 1.15 13.27
C LEU A 28 -16.79 0.98 13.30
N SER A 29 -16.26 -0.22 13.58
CA SER A 29 -14.81 -0.44 13.59
C SER A 29 -14.29 -0.32 12.15
N GLY A 30 -13.47 0.70 11.91
CA GLY A 30 -12.88 0.98 10.60
C GLY A 30 -11.80 -0.02 10.20
N CYS A 31 -11.29 0.10 8.97
CA CYS A 31 -10.14 -0.66 8.49
C CYS A 31 -8.93 -0.43 9.41
N GLN A 32 -8.66 -1.36 10.33
CA GLN A 32 -7.40 -1.39 11.05
C GLN A 32 -6.31 -1.81 10.07
N SER A 33 -5.38 -0.91 9.77
CA SER A 33 -4.11 -1.30 9.18
C SER A 33 -3.35 -2.07 10.25
N MET A 34 -3.13 -3.38 10.04
CA MET A 34 -2.23 -4.16 10.87
C MET A 34 -0.80 -3.70 10.60
N ASP A 35 -0.43 -2.57 11.19
CA ASP A 35 0.93 -2.03 11.14
C ASP A 35 1.76 -2.75 12.21
N THR A 36 2.51 -3.76 11.81
CA THR A 36 3.56 -4.38 12.63
C THR A 36 4.88 -3.61 12.55
N GLY A 37 4.85 -2.31 12.21
CA GLY A 37 6.04 -1.50 11.96
C GLY A 37 6.81 -1.87 10.68
N GLY A 38 6.23 -2.76 9.86
CA GLY A 38 6.74 -3.16 8.55
C GLY A 38 6.00 -2.46 7.42
N LEU A 39 6.68 -2.25 6.28
CA LEU A 39 6.02 -1.76 5.07
C LEU A 39 4.86 -2.68 4.67
N ALA A 40 3.79 -2.09 4.13
CA ALA A 40 2.66 -2.84 3.60
C ALA A 40 3.13 -3.87 2.56
N THR A 41 2.50 -5.04 2.50
CA THR A 41 2.81 -6.05 1.49
C THR A 41 2.60 -5.48 0.09
N SER A 42 3.60 -5.69 -0.77
CA SER A 42 3.51 -5.29 -2.17
C SER A 42 2.35 -6.01 -2.87
N ALA A 43 1.52 -5.26 -3.59
CA ALA A 43 0.40 -5.83 -4.34
C ALA A 43 0.08 -5.00 -5.58
N ALA A 44 0.09 -5.64 -6.75
CA ALA A 44 -0.38 -5.06 -8.00
C ALA A 44 -1.33 -6.01 -8.74
N PRO A 45 -2.44 -5.51 -9.33
CA PRO A 45 -3.33 -6.30 -10.16
C PRO A 45 -2.61 -6.82 -11.41
N THR A 46 -2.87 -8.07 -11.78
CA THR A 46 -2.32 -8.69 -12.99
C THR A 46 -2.83 -8.04 -14.28
N GLU A 47 -3.89 -7.24 -14.20
CA GLU A 47 -4.56 -6.60 -15.34
C GLU A 47 -3.79 -5.42 -15.94
N VAL A 48 -2.77 -4.90 -15.25
CA VAL A 48 -1.92 -3.82 -15.79
C VAL A 48 -0.95 -4.40 -16.81
N SER A 49 -1.07 -3.95 -18.07
CA SER A 49 -0.19 -4.41 -19.15
C SER A 49 1.28 -4.08 -18.86
N GLY A 50 2.21 -4.89 -19.36
CA GLY A 50 3.65 -4.66 -19.19
C GLY A 50 4.11 -3.24 -19.58
N PRO A 51 3.70 -2.70 -20.75
CA PRO A 51 4.03 -1.32 -21.14
C PRO A 51 3.48 -0.25 -20.19
N ALA A 52 2.23 -0.39 -19.73
CA ALA A 52 1.63 0.53 -18.76
C ALA A 52 2.35 0.45 -17.41
N ALA A 53 2.65 -0.77 -16.95
CA ALA A 53 3.43 -1.01 -15.74
C ALA A 53 4.82 -0.34 -15.81
N GLY A 54 5.50 -0.44 -16.94
CA GLY A 54 6.78 0.23 -17.21
C GLY A 54 6.67 1.76 -17.13
N ALA A 55 5.63 2.35 -17.73
CA ALA A 55 5.40 3.79 -17.69
C ALA A 55 5.16 4.30 -16.25
N ILE A 56 4.32 3.60 -15.48
CA ILE A 56 4.05 3.93 -14.07
C ILE A 56 5.33 3.80 -13.24
N ALA A 57 6.04 2.67 -13.37
CA ALA A 57 7.27 2.40 -12.63
C ALA A 57 8.35 3.46 -12.90
N GLY A 58 8.56 3.81 -14.17
CA GLY A 58 9.54 4.83 -14.56
C GLY A 58 9.24 6.21 -13.97
N ASP A 59 7.99 6.68 -14.05
CA ASP A 59 7.60 7.94 -13.43
C ASP A 59 7.76 7.88 -11.90
N MET A 60 7.21 6.87 -11.22
CA MET A 60 7.28 6.78 -9.77
C MET A 60 8.71 6.68 -9.24
N VAL A 61 9.61 5.95 -9.91
CA VAL A 61 11.03 5.87 -9.51
C VAL A 61 11.75 7.20 -9.73
N SER A 62 11.43 7.94 -10.79
CA SER A 62 11.99 9.28 -10.98
C SER A 62 11.66 10.21 -9.80
N ARG A 63 10.41 10.16 -9.32
CA ARG A 63 9.97 10.93 -8.15
C ARG A 63 10.58 10.41 -6.86
N LEU A 64 10.79 9.11 -6.75
CA LEU A 64 11.50 8.54 -5.61
C LEU A 64 12.95 9.03 -5.56
N ALA A 65 13.66 9.04 -6.69
CA ALA A 65 15.04 9.50 -6.77
C ALA A 65 15.20 10.98 -6.40
N GLU A 66 14.20 11.82 -6.70
CA GLU A 66 14.15 13.20 -6.23
C GLU A 66 14.07 13.30 -4.69
N GLN A 67 13.48 12.31 -4.01
CA GLN A 67 13.31 12.33 -2.55
C GLN A 67 14.46 11.68 -1.78
N ILE A 68 14.99 10.56 -2.26
CA ILE A 68 15.99 9.76 -1.51
C ILE A 68 17.40 9.83 -2.11
N GLY A 69 17.55 10.53 -3.25
CA GLY A 69 18.81 10.68 -3.97
C GLY A 69 19.10 9.50 -4.90
N GLN A 70 19.50 9.81 -6.12
CA GLN A 70 19.76 8.83 -7.18
C GLN A 70 20.96 7.91 -6.86
N GLY A 71 20.74 6.59 -6.90
CA GLY A 71 21.81 5.57 -6.91
C GLY A 71 22.70 5.51 -5.67
N LYS A 72 22.33 6.18 -4.57
CA LYS A 72 23.13 6.24 -3.34
C LYS A 72 22.91 5.08 -2.37
N ALA A 73 21.89 4.26 -2.61
CA ALA A 73 21.43 3.25 -1.66
C ALA A 73 21.09 1.92 -2.33
N THR A 74 21.10 0.86 -1.53
CA THR A 74 20.52 -0.44 -1.92
C THR A 74 19.04 -0.43 -1.57
N VAL A 75 18.19 -0.78 -2.53
CA VAL A 75 16.74 -0.91 -2.34
C VAL A 75 16.40 -2.38 -2.12
N ALA A 76 15.79 -2.68 -0.98
CA ALA A 76 15.19 -3.98 -0.75
C ALA A 76 13.75 -3.96 -1.26
N LEU A 77 13.49 -4.75 -2.31
CA LEU A 77 12.19 -4.83 -2.97
C LEU A 77 11.59 -6.21 -2.74
N LYS A 78 10.44 -6.27 -2.07
CA LYS A 78 9.65 -7.50 -2.02
C LYS A 78 8.81 -7.60 -3.29
N GLN A 79 9.13 -8.56 -4.14
CA GLN A 79 8.35 -8.83 -5.35
C GLN A 79 7.04 -9.55 -4.99
N ASP A 80 6.01 -9.31 -5.80
CA ASP A 80 4.71 -10.01 -5.75
C ASP A 80 4.47 -10.86 -7.01
N GLY A 81 5.45 -10.95 -7.91
CA GLY A 81 5.36 -11.65 -9.19
C GLY A 81 4.60 -10.90 -10.29
N SER A 82 4.10 -9.69 -10.03
CA SER A 82 3.34 -8.90 -11.00
C SER A 82 4.22 -8.29 -12.10
N PRO A 83 3.64 -7.96 -13.27
CA PRO A 83 4.31 -7.17 -14.30
C PRO A 83 4.86 -5.84 -13.76
N PHE A 84 4.13 -5.21 -12.82
CA PHE A 84 4.57 -3.98 -12.18
C PHE A 84 5.78 -4.18 -11.27
N GLY A 85 5.83 -5.23 -10.45
CA GLY A 85 6.99 -5.53 -9.62
C GLY A 85 8.28 -5.68 -10.43
N ASN A 86 8.20 -6.42 -11.54
CA ASN A 86 9.32 -6.59 -12.46
C ASN A 86 9.73 -5.26 -13.13
N ALA A 87 8.75 -4.47 -13.59
CA ALA A 87 9.00 -3.16 -14.18
C ALA A 87 9.61 -2.17 -13.18
N LEU A 88 9.18 -2.21 -11.92
CA LEU A 88 9.69 -1.39 -10.84
C LEU A 88 11.14 -1.72 -10.52
N GLU A 89 11.49 -3.00 -10.42
CA GLU A 89 12.88 -3.43 -10.26
C GLU A 89 13.76 -2.92 -11.41
N ALA A 90 13.31 -3.10 -12.65
CA ALA A 90 14.04 -2.65 -13.83
C ALA A 90 14.23 -1.12 -13.81
N ALA A 91 13.19 -0.36 -13.45
CA ALA A 91 13.26 1.09 -13.33
C ALA A 91 14.23 1.54 -12.23
N LEU A 92 14.21 0.89 -11.06
CA LEU A 92 15.16 1.17 -9.97
C LEU A 92 16.61 0.93 -10.41
N LYS A 93 16.89 -0.20 -11.06
CA LYS A 93 18.21 -0.52 -11.63
C LYS A 93 18.62 0.51 -12.69
N GLY A 94 17.71 0.91 -13.57
CA GLY A 94 17.94 1.93 -14.59
C GLY A 94 18.27 3.31 -14.02
N TRP A 95 17.74 3.65 -12.83
CA TRP A 95 18.08 4.86 -12.09
C TRP A 95 19.37 4.73 -11.26
N GLY A 96 20.04 3.58 -11.28
CA GLY A 96 21.33 3.35 -10.63
C GLY A 96 21.26 2.79 -9.22
N TYR A 97 20.09 2.35 -8.75
CA TYR A 97 19.98 1.67 -7.46
C TYR A 97 20.46 0.21 -7.57
N ALA A 98 21.16 -0.27 -6.55
CA ALA A 98 21.29 -1.70 -6.32
C ALA A 98 19.95 -2.21 -5.79
N VAL A 99 19.42 -3.32 -6.33
CA VAL A 99 18.16 -3.92 -5.88
C VAL A 99 18.42 -5.31 -5.34
N VAL A 100 17.91 -5.58 -4.14
CA VAL A 100 17.89 -6.92 -3.54
C VAL A 100 16.45 -7.39 -3.42
N THR A 101 16.16 -8.59 -3.94
CA THR A 101 14.84 -9.22 -3.88
C THR A 101 14.87 -10.41 -2.93
N ASP A 102 13.86 -10.52 -2.07
CA ASP A 102 13.64 -11.70 -1.21
C ASP A 102 14.81 -12.10 -0.28
N GLN A 103 15.70 -11.15 0.06
CA GLN A 103 16.81 -11.38 0.98
C GLN A 103 16.59 -10.67 2.33
N THR A 104 16.79 -11.40 3.43
CA THR A 104 17.13 -10.81 4.73
C THR A 104 18.48 -10.12 4.55
N THR A 105 18.51 -8.79 4.57
CA THR A 105 19.75 -8.08 4.31
C THR A 105 20.58 -8.01 5.59
N ASP A 106 21.77 -8.61 5.58
CA ASP A 106 22.74 -8.46 6.67
C ASP A 106 23.20 -7.00 6.76
N ASN A 107 23.02 -6.46 7.96
CA ASN A 107 22.85 -5.06 8.31
C ASN A 107 24.13 -4.18 8.23
N LYS A 108 24.80 -4.09 7.07
CA LYS A 108 26.03 -3.25 6.92
C LYS A 108 25.94 -2.13 5.88
N ALA A 109 25.02 -2.18 4.93
CA ALA A 109 24.76 -1.07 4.00
C ALA A 109 23.46 -0.36 4.36
N ALA A 110 23.32 0.92 4.03
CA ALA A 110 22.05 1.63 4.14
C ALA A 110 21.04 1.03 3.14
N VAL A 111 20.21 0.11 3.63
CA VAL A 111 19.18 -0.57 2.83
C VAL A 111 17.86 0.16 3.01
N ILE A 112 17.30 0.63 1.90
CA ILE A 112 15.98 1.26 1.86
C ILE A 112 14.97 0.17 1.50
N ALA A 113 14.18 -0.26 2.48
CA ALA A 113 13.04 -1.11 2.19
C ALA A 113 12.02 -0.32 1.35
N LEU A 114 11.52 -0.94 0.29
CA LEU A 114 10.53 -0.37 -0.61
C LEU A 114 9.38 -1.35 -0.82
N ALA A 115 8.17 -0.86 -0.58
CA ALA A 115 6.93 -1.53 -0.91
C ALA A 115 6.14 -0.72 -1.94
N TYR A 116 5.22 -1.38 -2.63
CA TYR A 116 4.33 -0.73 -3.59
C TYR A 116 2.91 -1.25 -3.53
N ALA A 117 1.95 -0.43 -3.95
CA ALA A 117 0.58 -0.87 -4.16
C ALA A 117 0.02 -0.24 -5.44
N LEU A 118 -0.60 -1.05 -6.30
CA LEU A 118 -1.44 -0.58 -7.38
C LEU A 118 -2.90 -0.91 -7.04
N MET A 119 -3.77 0.09 -7.09
CA MET A 119 -5.19 -0.08 -6.82
C MET A 119 -6.01 0.49 -7.99
N PRO A 120 -6.87 -0.30 -8.65
CA PRO A 120 -7.78 0.24 -9.65
C PRO A 120 -8.81 1.13 -8.94
N TYR A 121 -9.09 2.29 -9.51
CA TYR A 121 -10.08 3.23 -9.01
C TYR A 121 -10.63 4.07 -10.16
N ASP A 122 -11.94 3.98 -10.41
CA ASP A 122 -12.66 4.82 -11.38
C ASP A 122 -11.98 4.93 -12.77
N GLY A 123 -11.64 3.77 -13.37
CA GLY A 123 -10.97 3.71 -14.67
C GLY A 123 -9.49 4.15 -14.66
N GLN A 124 -8.95 4.47 -13.49
CA GLN A 124 -7.55 4.83 -13.27
C GLN A 124 -6.87 3.78 -12.39
N VAL A 125 -5.55 3.90 -12.28
CA VAL A 125 -4.75 3.14 -11.32
C VAL A 125 -4.10 4.11 -10.36
N LEU A 126 -4.34 3.90 -9.06
CA LEU A 126 -3.62 4.57 -7.99
C LEU A 126 -2.34 3.78 -7.72
N ALA A 127 -1.18 4.37 -8.00
CA ALA A 127 0.11 3.79 -7.65
C ALA A 127 0.64 4.45 -6.38
N ARG A 128 1.18 3.61 -5.50
CA ARG A 128 1.84 4.03 -4.28
C ARG A 128 3.19 3.37 -4.14
N LEU A 129 4.21 4.13 -3.74
CA LEU A 129 5.50 3.64 -3.28
C LEU A 129 5.72 4.07 -1.83
N SER A 130 6.14 3.15 -0.97
CA SER A 130 6.35 3.41 0.46
C SER A 130 7.73 2.94 0.89
N THR A 131 8.46 3.82 1.57
CA THR A 131 9.67 3.51 2.34
C THR A 131 9.45 3.89 3.80
N ASN A 132 10.44 3.62 4.65
CA ASN A 132 10.40 3.99 6.06
C ASN A 132 10.37 5.51 6.29
N SER A 133 10.84 6.32 5.34
CA SER A 133 10.94 7.78 5.48
C SER A 133 9.99 8.55 4.57
N VAL A 134 9.56 7.98 3.45
CA VAL A 134 8.69 8.66 2.50
C VAL A 134 7.60 7.75 1.95
N GLU A 135 6.49 8.35 1.56
CA GLU A 135 5.44 7.70 0.78
C GLU A 135 5.07 8.60 -0.40
N LEU A 136 5.01 7.99 -1.58
CA LEU A 136 4.63 8.64 -2.83
C LEU A 136 3.34 8.03 -3.34
N GLY A 137 2.41 8.86 -3.78
CA GLY A 137 1.15 8.41 -4.37
C GLY A 137 0.78 9.22 -5.61
N ARG A 138 0.28 8.57 -6.65
CA ARG A 138 -0.23 9.23 -7.84
C ARG A 138 -1.27 8.38 -8.57
N ALA A 139 -2.27 9.03 -9.17
CA ALA A 139 -3.22 8.38 -10.08
C ALA A 139 -2.72 8.40 -11.53
N TYR A 140 -3.04 7.35 -12.28
CA TYR A 140 -2.70 7.20 -13.70
C TYR A 140 -3.92 6.79 -14.51
N THR A 141 -4.11 7.45 -15.65
CA THR A 141 -4.96 6.93 -16.72
C THR A 141 -4.14 5.90 -17.50
N VAL A 142 -4.62 4.66 -17.55
CA VAL A 142 -3.94 3.55 -18.20
C VAL A 142 -4.52 3.32 -19.58
N THR A 143 -3.65 3.17 -20.57
CA THR A 143 -3.98 2.68 -21.90
C THR A 143 -3.31 1.32 -22.12
N THR A 144 -3.65 0.62 -23.21
CA THR A 144 -3.04 -0.69 -23.50
C THR A 144 -1.53 -0.62 -23.66
N SER A 145 -0.99 0.52 -24.10
CA SER A 145 0.42 0.73 -24.43
C SER A 145 1.17 1.64 -23.47
N SER A 146 0.49 2.34 -22.55
CA SER A 146 1.13 3.35 -21.70
C SER A 146 0.29 3.69 -20.46
N ALA A 147 0.82 4.56 -19.61
CA ALA A 147 0.10 5.15 -18.50
C ALA A 147 0.51 6.62 -18.35
N ILE A 148 -0.48 7.50 -18.17
CA ILE A 148 -0.27 8.95 -18.08
C ILE A 148 -0.69 9.43 -16.69
N PRO A 149 0.13 10.23 -15.99
CA PRO A 149 -0.25 10.91 -14.76
C PRO A 149 -1.60 11.62 -14.87
N ALA A 150 -2.57 11.20 -14.05
CA ALA A 150 -3.89 11.81 -13.95
C ALA A 150 -4.04 12.73 -12.73
N SER A 151 -3.08 12.69 -11.80
CA SER A 151 -3.03 13.56 -10.63
C SER A 151 -1.65 14.18 -10.42
N ALA A 152 -1.59 15.22 -9.57
CA ALA A 152 -0.35 15.66 -8.95
C ALA A 152 0.27 14.54 -8.08
N LEU A 153 1.56 14.67 -7.78
CA LEU A 153 2.26 13.76 -6.87
C LEU A 153 1.85 14.09 -5.42
N SER A 154 1.40 13.08 -4.69
CA SER A 154 1.31 13.12 -3.24
C SER A 154 2.64 12.67 -2.65
N LEU A 155 3.18 13.45 -1.70
CA LEU A 155 4.39 13.13 -0.95
C LEU A 155 4.09 13.27 0.54
N MET A 156 4.29 12.18 1.27
CA MET A 156 4.31 12.17 2.73
C MET A 156 5.73 11.88 3.21
N ARG A 157 6.24 12.69 4.13
CA ARG A 157 7.50 12.42 4.84
C ARG A 157 7.16 11.93 6.24
N ARG A 158 7.72 10.78 6.63
CA ARG A 158 7.64 10.25 7.99
C ARG A 158 8.77 10.88 8.82
N GLY A 159 8.45 11.33 10.03
CA GLY A 159 9.37 12.02 10.94
C GLY A 159 9.34 11.38 12.32
#